data_AF-A0A939P6E7-F1
#
_entry.id   AF-A0A939P6E7-F1
#
_cell.length_a   1.000
_cell.length_b   1.000
_cell.length_c   1.000
_cell.angle_alpha   90.00
_cell.angle_beta   90.00
_cell.angle_gamma   90.00
#
_symmetry.space_group_name_H-M   'P 1'
#
loop_
_entity.id
_entity.type
_entity.pdbx_description
1 polymer ?
#
loop_
_entity_poly.entity_id
_entity_poly.type
_entity_poly.pdbx_seq_one_letter_code
_entity_poly.pdbx_strand_id
1 'polypeptide(L)' 'MAAVRYSRRENLNNYWTVVDAVTGQPVVIDGVVMDMLLDEEAEELVERLNRNENEYGPFKRP' A
#
# COMPACT_ATOMS: atom_id res chain seq x y z
N MET A 1 0.84 10.10 -15.66
CA MET A 1 1.40 9.90 -14.31
C MET A 1 0.77 8.62 -13.79
N ALA A 2 1.55 7.57 -13.50
CA ALA A 2 0.99 6.36 -12.90
C ALA A 2 0.38 6.76 -11.55
N ALA A 3 -0.91 6.52 -11.37
CA ALA A 3 -1.57 6.86 -10.12
C ALA A 3 -1.03 5.93 -9.03
N VAL A 4 -0.34 6.51 -8.05
CA VAL A 4 0.11 5.79 -6.86
C VAL A 4 -1.16 5.45 -6.06
N ARG A 5 -1.52 4.16 -6.04
CA ARG A 5 -2.76 3.67 -5.43
C ARG A 5 -2.60 3.45 -3.94
N TYR A 6 -1.39 3.11 -3.48
CA TYR A 6 -1.13 2.81 -2.08
C TYR A 6 -0.24 3.86 -1.45
N SER A 7 -0.50 4.19 -0.19
CA SER A 7 0.29 5.12 0.61
C SER A 7 0.45 4.60 2.03
N ARG A 8 1.35 5.18 2.82
CA ARG A 8 1.48 4.89 4.25
C ARG A 8 0.92 6.04 5.07
N ARG A 9 0.24 5.72 6.18
CA ARG A 9 -0.26 6.68 7.16
C ARG A 9 0.26 6.30 8.54
N GLU A 10 0.79 7.29 9.25
CA GLU A 10 1.23 7.13 10.63
C GLU A 10 0.04 6.87 11.55
N ASN A 11 0.21 5.91 12.47
CA ASN A 11 -0.71 5.54 13.51
C ASN A 11 -0.18 5.96 14.90
N LEU A 12 -0.97 5.69 15.93
CA LEU A 12 -0.51 5.83 17.31
C LEU A 12 0.69 4.89 17.57
N ASN A 13 1.63 5.34 18.41
CA ASN A 13 2.84 4.60 18.82
C ASN A 13 3.92 4.41 17.75
N ASN A 14 4.06 5.33 16.78
CA ASN A 14 5.08 5.31 15.72
C ASN A 14 5.00 4.09 14.77
N TYR A 15 3.84 3.44 14.72
CA TYR A 15 3.55 2.43 13.70
C TYR A 15 2.90 3.07 12.47
N TRP A 16 2.89 2.34 11.38
CA TRP A 16 2.38 2.77 10.09
C TRP A 16 1.36 1.78 9.55
N THR A 17 0.32 2.31 8.92
CA THR A 17 -0.65 1.55 8.13
C THR A 17 -0.45 1.82 6.65
N VAL A 18 -0.40 0.76 5.84
CA VAL A 18 -0.55 0.90 4.40
C VAL A 18 -2.03 1.01 4.06
N VAL A 19 -2.39 2.09 3.37
CA VAL A 19 -3.77 2.41 2.98
C VAL A 19 -3.88 2.53 1.47
N ASP A 20 -5.03 2.16 0.92
CA ASP A 20 -5.41 2.57 -0.43
C ASP A 20 -5.68 4.08 -0.41
N ALA A 21 -4.91 4.85 -1.17
CA ALA A 21 -4.94 6.31 -1.20
C ALA A 21 -6.23 6.88 -1.81
N VAL A 22 -7.01 6.07 -2.53
CA VAL A 22 -8.30 6.46 -3.12
C VAL A 22 -9.42 6.34 -2.09
N THR A 23 -9.42 5.25 -1.32
CA THR A 23 -10.49 4.93 -0.36
C THR A 23 -10.16 5.33 1.08
N GLY A 24 -8.88 5.53 1.39
CA GLY A 24 -8.35 5.74 2.74
C GLY A 24 -8.41 4.51 3.65
N GLN A 25 -8.82 3.35 3.11
CA GLN A 25 -8.98 2.11 3.88
C GLN A 25 -7.64 1.37 4.03
N PRO A 26 -7.42 0.68 5.17
CA PRO A 26 -6.27 -0.19 5.35
C PRO A 26 -6.21 -1.29 4.28
N VAL A 27 -5.00 -1.56 3.79
CA VAL A 27 -4.75 -2.68 2.88
C VAL A 27 -4.79 -3.99 3.67
N VAL A 28 -5.45 -4.99 3.09
CA VAL A 28 -5.51 -6.36 3.62
C VAL A 28 -4.83 -7.29 2.64
N ILE A 29 -3.82 -8.04 3.10
CA ILE A 29 -3.09 -9.04 2.31
C ILE A 29 -3.26 -10.38 3.01
N ASP A 30 -3.76 -11.38 2.28
CA ASP A 30 -3.99 -12.74 2.79
C ASP A 30 -4.79 -12.77 4.12
N GLY A 31 -5.73 -11.85 4.28
CA GLY A 31 -6.57 -11.71 5.48
C GLY A 31 -5.93 -10.94 6.64
N VAL A 32 -4.70 -10.45 6.48
CA VAL A 32 -3.98 -9.65 7.49
C VAL A 32 -4.08 -8.17 7.15
N VAL A 33 -4.48 -7.35 8.12
CA VAL A 33 -4.49 -5.89 8.00
C VAL A 33 -3.06 -5.37 8.14
N MET A 34 -2.63 -4.51 7.22
CA MET A 34 -1.28 -3.94 7.20
C MET A 34 -1.21 -2.67 8.05
N ASP A 35 -1.49 -2.75 9.36
CA ASP A 35 -1.67 -1.59 10.26
C ASP A 35 -0.65 -1.42 11.40
N MET A 36 0.24 -2.39 11.58
CA MET A 36 1.29 -2.38 12.62
C MET A 36 2.68 -2.57 12.01
N LEU A 37 3.02 -1.74 11.02
CA LEU A 37 4.33 -1.78 10.36
C LEU A 37 5.26 -0.72 10.92
N LEU A 38 6.57 -0.99 10.91
CA LEU A 38 7.56 0.07 11.04
C LEU A 38 7.56 0.96 9.80
N ASP A 39 8.15 2.15 9.91
CA ASP A 39 8.18 3.11 8.80
C ASP A 39 8.84 2.52 7.54
N GLU A 40 10.01 1.88 7.70
CA GLU A 40 10.75 1.25 6.60
C GLU A 40 9.96 0.09 5.95
N GLU A 41 9.30 -0.74 6.76
CA GLU A 41 8.46 -1.85 6.27
C GLU A 41 7.25 -1.34 5.49
N ALA A 42 6.63 -0.26 5.96
CA ALA A 42 5.53 0.39 5.26
C ALA A 42 5.98 1.03 3.94
N GLU A 43 7.19 1.60 3.90
CA GLU A 43 7.79 2.13 2.66
C GLU A 43 7.93 1.05 1.61
N GLU A 44 8.63 -0.03 1.98
CA GLU A 44 8.95 -1.13 1.07
C GLU A 44 7.65 -1.76 0.54
N LEU A 45 6.66 -1.94 1.41
CA LEU A 45 5.38 -2.50 1.01
C LEU A 45 4.62 -1.57 0.05
N VAL A 46 4.59 -0.26 0.31
CA VAL A 46 3.97 0.73 -0.59
C VAL A 46 4.65 0.72 -1.96
N GLU A 47 5.99 0.69 -2.01
CA GLU A 47 6.73 0.62 -3.27
C GLU A 47 6.40 -0.66 -4.04
N ARG A 48 6.41 -1.82 -3.35
CA ARG A 48 6.10 -3.12 -3.95
C ARG A 48 4.68 -3.16 -4.52
N LEU A 49 3.70 -2.68 -3.76
CA LEU A 49 2.30 -2.69 -4.18
C LEU A 49 2.06 -1.75 -5.38
N ASN A 50 2.64 -0.56 -5.36
CA ASN A 50 2.51 0.38 -6.48
C ASN A 50 3.28 -0.07 -7.73
N ARG A 51 4.40 -0.80 -7.56
CA ARG A 51 5.11 -1.44 -8.68
C ARG A 51 4.25 -2.53 -9.32
N ASN A 52 3.67 -3.41 -8.50
CA ASN A 52 2.81 -4.50 -8.98
C ASN A 52 1.53 -3.99 -9.66
N GLU A 53 0.87 -2.94 -9.16
CA GLU A 53 -0.27 -2.32 -9.85
C GLU A 53 0.14 -1.70 -11.20
N ASN A 54 1.35 -1.15 -11.31
CA ASN A 54 1.82 -0.58 -12.57
C ASN A 54 2.23 -1.67 -13.60
N GLU A 55 2.57 -2.87 -13.12
CA GLU A 55 2.89 -4.04 -13.93
C GLU A 55 1.63 -4.87 -14.30
N TYR A 56 0.65 -4.99 -13.41
CA TYR A 56 -0.53 -5.87 -13.53
C TYR A 56 -1.89 -5.14 -13.51
N GLY A 57 -1.91 -3.81 -13.52
CA GLY A 57 -3.14 -3.03 -13.56
C GLY A 57 -4.06 -3.49 -14.70
N PRO A 58 -5.40 -3.34 -14.57
CA PRO A 58 -6.41 -3.95 -15.47
C PRO A 58 -6.28 -3.56 -16.96
N PHE A 59 -5.38 -2.64 -17.29
CA PHE A 59 -5.10 -2.14 -18.64
C PHE A 59 -3.78 -2.62 -19.26
N LYS A 60 -3.09 -3.61 -18.68
CA LYS A 60 -2.01 -4.33 -19.39
C LYS A 60 -2.34 -5.82 -19.50
N ARG A 61 -3.25 -6.14 -20.42
CA ARG A 61 -3.27 -7.46 -21.05
C ARG A 61 -2.48 -7.36 -22.36
N PRO A 62 -1.72 -8.40 -22.76
CA PRO A 62 -1.07 -8.43 -24.08
C PRO A 62 -2.08 -8.32 -25.22
#